data_AF-A0A6N9T3X4-F1
#
_entry.id   AF-A0A6N9T3X4-F1
#
_cell.length_a   1.000
_cell.length_b   1.000
_cell.length_c   1.000
_cell.angle_alpha   90.00
_cell.angle_beta   90.00
_cell.angle_gamma   90.00
#
_symmetry.space_group_name_H-M   'P 1'
#
loop_
_entity.id
_entity.type
_entity.pdbx_description
1 polymer ?
#
loop_
_entity_poly.entity_id
_entity_poly.type
_entity_poly.pdbx_seq_one_letter_code
_entity_poly.pdbx_strand_id
1 'polypeptide(L)' 'MSMETLSEAMMAAASEKAIWLRGRKAFRLHGLGAPNPYQSENDPMKDLWEEGFNYERQSEAERQPRF' A
#
# COMPACT_ATOMS: atom_id res chain seq x y z
N MET A 1 10.75 -26.64 10.31
CA MET A 1 10.00 -25.80 9.35
C MET A 1 9.95 -26.56 8.03
N SER A 2 8.76 -26.91 7.55
CA SER A 2 8.61 -27.60 6.25
C SER A 2 8.67 -26.59 5.11
N MET A 3 9.09 -27.00 3.91
CA MET A 3 9.12 -26.11 2.74
C MET A 3 7.75 -25.49 2.43
N GLU A 4 6.65 -26.16 2.78
CA GLU A 4 5.27 -25.66 2.65
C GLU A 4 5.05 -24.36 3.44
N THR A 5 5.55 -24.28 4.68
CA THR A 5 5.43 -23.07 5.52
C THR A 5 6.19 -21.87 4.98
N LEU A 6 7.30 -22.10 4.26
CA LEU A 6 8.07 -21.02 3.65
C LEU A 6 7.38 -20.47 2.39
N SER A 7 6.83 -21.36 1.56
CA SER A 7 6.11 -20.96 0.34
C SER A 7 4.86 -20.15 0.66
N GLU A 8 4.10 -20.55 1.68
CA GLU A 8 2.92 -19.82 2.14
C GLU A 8 3.28 -18.42 2.66
N ALA A 9 4.34 -18.31 3.47
CA ALA A 9 4.83 -17.03 3.96
C ALA A 9 5.29 -16.10 2.82
N MET A 10 5.94 -16.63 1.79
CA MET A 10 6.35 -15.84 0.62
C MET A 10 5.13 -15.36 -0.18
N MET A 11 4.10 -16.17 -0.34
CA MET A 11 2.87 -15.77 -1.05
C MET A 11 2.10 -14.69 -0.28
N ALA A 12 2.00 -14.81 1.05
CA ALA A 12 1.40 -13.79 1.90
C ALA A 12 2.14 -12.45 1.77
N ALA A 13 3.48 -12.46 1.90
CA ALA A 13 4.30 -11.26 1.75
C ALA A 13 4.21 -10.62 0.35
N ALA A 14 4.11 -11.44 -0.70
CA ALA A 14 3.89 -10.95 -2.06
C ALA A 14 2.54 -10.25 -2.22
N SER A 15 1.50 -10.79 -1.57
CA SER A 15 0.16 -10.18 -1.54
C SER A 15 0.17 -8.84 -0.79
N GLU A 16 0.78 -8.77 0.39
CA GLU A 16 0.90 -7.54 1.18
C GLU A 16 1.64 -6.44 0.42
N LYS A 17 2.77 -6.79 -0.22
CA LYS A 17 3.52 -5.84 -1.07
C LYS A 17 2.68 -5.34 -2.24
N ALA A 18 1.89 -6.20 -2.87
CA ALA A 18 1.03 -5.81 -3.98
C ALA A 18 -0.04 -4.80 -3.55
N ILE A 19 -0.61 -4.98 -2.36
CA ILE A 19 -1.59 -4.07 -1.75
C ILE A 19 -0.97 -2.70 -1.48
N TRP A 20 0.20 -2.69 -0.84
CA TRP A 20 0.95 -1.45 -0.57
C TRP A 20 1.32 -0.68 -1.84
N LEU A 21 1.83 -1.39 -2.87
CA LEU A 21 2.14 -0.78 -4.17
C LEU A 21 0.90 -0.22 -4.88
N ARG A 22 -0.28 -0.84 -4.66
CA ARG A 22 -1.54 -0.34 -5.20
C ARG A 22 -1.94 0.99 -4.57
N GLY A 23 -1.72 1.17 -3.27
CA GLY A 23 -1.92 2.44 -2.56
C GLY A 23 -1.06 3.56 -3.15
N ARG A 24 0.24 3.30 -3.32
CA ARG A 24 1.18 4.25 -3.97
C ARG A 24 0.72 4.65 -5.36
N LYS A 25 0.35 3.66 -6.18
CA LYS A 25 -0.10 3.90 -7.55
C LYS A 25 -1.39 4.72 -7.59
N ALA A 26 -2.31 4.49 -6.65
CA ALA A 26 -3.55 5.24 -6.55
C ALA A 26 -3.29 6.73 -6.29
N PHE A 27 -2.37 7.06 -5.37
CA PHE A 27 -1.96 8.45 -5.15
C PHE A 27 -1.36 9.07 -6.41
N ARG A 28 -0.43 8.39 -7.10
CA ARG A 28 0.17 8.93 -8.34
C ARG A 28 -0.85 9.21 -9.44
N LEU A 29 -1.90 8.40 -9.55
CA LEU A 29 -2.88 8.50 -10.63
C LEU A 29 -4.02 9.48 -10.32
N HIS A 30 -4.46 9.53 -9.06
CA HIS A 30 -5.68 10.23 -8.67
C HIS A 30 -5.47 11.28 -7.57
N GLY A 31 -4.24 11.41 -7.06
CA GLY A 31 -3.90 12.31 -5.96
C GLY A 31 -4.71 12.02 -4.69
N LEU A 32 -5.08 13.08 -3.97
CA LEU A 32 -5.87 13.02 -2.73
C LEU A 32 -7.29 12.46 -2.93
N GLY A 33 -7.80 12.38 -4.16
CA GLY A 33 -9.14 11.87 -4.47
C GLY A 33 -9.21 10.36 -4.68
N ALA A 34 -8.10 9.62 -4.54
CA ALA A 34 -8.12 8.18 -4.79
C ALA A 34 -8.88 7.43 -3.67
N PRO A 35 -9.93 6.66 -4.00
CA PRO A 35 -10.66 5.88 -3.01
C PRO A 35 -9.87 4.62 -2.63
N ASN A 36 -9.88 4.30 -1.33
CA ASN A 36 -9.40 3.02 -0.85
C ASN A 36 -10.40 1.92 -1.26
N PRO A 37 -10.00 0.88 -2.02
CA PRO A 37 -10.92 -0.19 -2.40
C PRO A 37 -11.31 -1.10 -1.22
N TYR A 38 -10.56 -1.09 -0.12
CA TYR A 38 -10.85 -1.87 1.08
C TYR A 38 -11.70 -1.02 2.03
N GLN A 39 -12.96 -1.38 2.18
CA GLN A 39 -13.98 -0.57 2.85
C GLN A 39 -14.22 -0.97 4.31
N SER A 40 -13.81 -2.18 4.70
CA SER A 40 -14.03 -2.68 6.05
C SER A 40 -13.04 -2.07 7.04
N GLU A 41 -13.53 -1.57 8.17
CA GLU A 41 -12.70 -0.87 9.17
C GLU A 41 -11.63 -1.75 9.82
N ASN A 42 -11.83 -3.07 9.87
CA ASN A 42 -10.90 -4.03 10.45
C ASN A 42 -10.15 -4.86 9.39
N ASP A 43 -10.08 -4.40 8.14
CA ASP A 43 -9.39 -5.12 7.07
C ASP A 43 -7.90 -4.73 7.04
N PRO A 44 -6.96 -5.65 7.32
CA PRO A 44 -5.52 -5.37 7.26
C PRO A 44 -5.07 -4.87 5.88
N MET A 45 -5.80 -5.23 4.81
CA MET A 45 -5.52 -4.75 3.46
C MET A 45 -5.80 -3.25 3.32
N LYS A 46 -6.76 -2.72 4.08
CA LYS A 46 -7.07 -1.29 4.14
C LYS A 46 -5.87 -0.51 4.67
N ASP A 47 -5.34 -0.94 5.82
CA ASP A 47 -4.20 -0.30 6.47
C ASP A 47 -2.95 -0.35 5.58
N LEU A 48 -2.65 -1.52 4.99
CA LEU A 48 -1.52 -1.69 4.07
C LEU A 48 -1.63 -0.80 2.82
N TRP A 49 -2.84 -0.66 2.27
CA TRP A 49 -3.07 0.22 1.13
C TRP A 49 -2.90 1.70 1.53
N GLU A 50 -3.43 2.10 2.69
CA GLU A 50 -3.31 3.47 3.20
C GLU A 50 -1.87 3.84 3.51
N GLU A 51 -1.08 2.90 4.05
CA GLU A 51 0.35 3.09 4.29
C GLU A 51 1.08 3.40 2.97
N GLY A 52 0.83 2.61 1.93
CA GLY A 52 1.41 2.86 0.60
C GLY A 52 0.97 4.19 0.00
N PHE A 53 -0.32 4.51 0.09
CA PHE A 53 -0.85 5.79 -0.38
C PHE A 53 -0.18 6.97 0.33
N ASN A 54 -0.09 6.92 1.67
CA ASN A 54 0.51 7.97 2.49
C ASN A 54 2.02 8.11 2.25
N TYR A 55 2.73 6.99 2.05
CA TYR A 55 4.15 7.01 1.69
C TYR A 55 4.40 7.82 0.41
N GLU A 56 3.61 7.57 -0.64
CA GLU A 56 3.79 8.29 -1.89
C GLU A 56 3.39 9.77 -1.76
N ARG A 57 2.31 10.06 -1.02
CA ARG A 57 1.90 11.43 -0.69
C ARG A 57 3.02 12.21 0.00
N GLN A 58 3.67 11.61 0.99
CA GLN A 58 4.78 12.25 1.70
C GLN A 58 5.99 12.42 0.79
N SER A 59 6.34 11.40 0.00
CA SER A 59 7.44 11.49 -0.96
C SER A 59 7.22 12.61 -2.00
N GLU A 60 5.98 12.81 -2.45
CA GLU A 60 5.65 13.92 -3.35
C GLU A 60 5.73 15.28 -2.66
N ALA A 61 5.26 15.39 -1.42
CA ALA A 61 5.38 16.61 -0.62
C ALA A 61 6.84 16.99 -0.34
N GLU A 62 7.73 16.00 -0.15
CA GLU A 62 9.18 16.22 0.01
C GLU A 62 9.87 16.62 -1.29
N ARG A 63 9.34 16.22 -2.45
CA ARG A 63 9.87 16.61 -3.77
C ARG A 63 9.49 18.03 -4.17
N GLN A 64 8.42 18.60 -3.62
CA GLN A 64 8.04 19.98 -3.91
C GLN A 64 8.86 20.93 -3.03
N PRO A 65 9.74 21.77 -3.61
CA PRO A 65 10.49 22.77 -2.85
C PRO A 65 9.50 23.74 -2.19
N ARG A 66 9.62 23.88 -0.86
CA ARG A 66 8.90 24.90 -0.10
C ARG A 66 9.51 26.26 -0.48
N PHE A 67 8.85 26.98 -1.39
CA PHE A 67 9.12 28.39 -1.68
C PHE A 67 8.21 29.29 -0.83
#